data_AF-A0A1U7DDI5-F1
#
_entry.id   AF-A0A1U7DDI5-F1
#
_cell.length_a   1.000
_cell.length_b   1.000
_cell.length_c   1.000
_cell.angle_alpha   90.00
_cell.angle_beta   90.00
_cell.angle_gamma   90.00
#
_symmetry.space_group_name_H-M   'P 1'
#
loop_
_entity.id
_entity.type
_entity.pdbx_description
1 polymer ?
#
loop_
_entity_poly.entity_id
_entity_poly.type
_entity_poly.pdbx_seq_one_letter_code
_entity_poly.pdbx_strand_id
1 'polypeptide(L)'
;MFAGTLTKNAETASAAYSGMIHSTRFDVGIQLETRTKMSERSPDYDVTAVNKAGRKVRIGTAWNETGNTTGNPYISMQIDVGLGPFRVNAVQTKEAREAMTGEFEIIPLVSNGAMKSGSIAGELTAMDADNAFAGYIANMMFDLDFMLIENTYKTEETHPDYRIEVSSPKGKAIRVGSAWMAKSSRTGNDYLSLLINTPDGDLRVNAVQNEEQRGGQTFSIIPFVESAGQERSDNTGLALVG
;
A
#
# COMPACT_ATOMS: atom_id res chain seq x y z
N MET A 1 6.81 4.04 20.22
CA MET A 1 7.20 2.69 20.64
C MET A 1 6.10 1.76 20.17
N PHE A 2 6.44 0.71 19.42
CA PHE A 2 5.48 -0.29 18.94
C PHE A 2 5.57 -1.53 19.83
N ALA A 3 4.43 -2.14 20.10
CA ALA A 3 4.31 -3.46 20.72
C ALA A 3 3.21 -4.23 19.97
N GLY A 4 3.02 -5.52 20.24
CA GLY A 4 1.94 -6.25 19.59
C GLY A 4 2.02 -7.74 19.81
N THR A 5 0.94 -8.41 19.43
CA THR A 5 0.86 -9.87 19.44
C THR A 5 0.52 -10.36 18.04
N LEU A 6 1.05 -11.52 17.67
CA LEU A 6 0.71 -12.23 16.45
C LEU A 6 0.45 -13.69 16.80
N THR A 7 -0.64 -14.25 16.33
CA THR A 7 -1.03 -15.64 16.58
C THR A 7 -1.03 -16.39 15.27
N LYS A 8 -0.41 -17.57 15.25
CA LYS A 8 -0.52 -18.53 14.16
C LYS A 8 -1.93 -19.13 14.17
N ASN A 9 -2.62 -19.02 13.04
CA ASN A 9 -3.95 -19.58 12.89
C ASN A 9 -3.89 -21.06 12.52
N ALA A 10 -5.04 -21.73 12.61
CA ALA A 10 -5.18 -23.09 12.10
C ALA A 10 -4.84 -23.14 10.59
N GLU A 11 -4.27 -24.25 10.13
CA GLU A 11 -3.77 -24.39 8.74
C GLU A 11 -4.84 -24.21 7.66
N THR A 12 -6.12 -24.33 8.02
CA THR A 12 -7.27 -24.13 7.12
C THR A 12 -7.76 -22.68 7.05
N ALA A 13 -7.16 -21.75 7.80
CA ALA A 13 -7.58 -20.35 7.80
C ALA A 13 -7.04 -19.60 6.57
N SER A 14 -7.81 -18.63 6.06
CA SER A 14 -7.39 -17.79 4.93
C SER A 14 -6.18 -16.92 5.24
N ALA A 15 -5.96 -16.58 6.51
CA ALA A 15 -4.78 -15.88 7.00
C ALA A 15 -3.95 -16.86 7.86
N ALA A 16 -2.67 -17.04 7.51
CA ALA A 16 -1.75 -17.90 8.24
C ALA A 16 -1.45 -17.37 9.65
N TYR A 17 -1.42 -16.05 9.81
CA TYR A 17 -1.30 -15.40 11.10
C TYR A 17 -2.25 -14.20 11.22
N SER A 18 -2.65 -13.87 12.43
CA SER A 18 -3.39 -12.64 12.74
C SER A 18 -2.97 -12.06 14.08
N GLY A 19 -3.01 -10.74 14.21
CA GLY A 19 -2.46 -10.06 15.37
C GLY A 19 -2.85 -8.59 15.48
N MET A 20 -2.36 -7.94 16.53
CA MET A 20 -2.53 -6.51 16.77
C MET A 20 -1.16 -5.85 16.96
N ILE A 21 -0.93 -4.72 16.29
CA ILE A 21 0.18 -3.80 16.56
C ILE A 21 -0.38 -2.61 17.36
N HIS A 22 0.21 -2.40 18.52
CA HIS A 22 -0.05 -1.31 19.44
C HIS A 22 1.00 -0.21 19.32
N SER A 23 0.56 1.03 19.37
CA SER A 23 1.39 2.23 19.44
C SER A 23 0.69 3.27 20.31
N THR A 24 1.44 4.22 20.86
CA THR A 24 0.83 5.38 21.53
C THR A 24 -0.04 6.23 20.61
N ARG A 25 0.07 6.04 19.28
CA ARG A 25 -0.65 6.81 18.27
C ARG A 25 -1.79 6.05 17.58
N PHE A 26 -1.80 4.71 17.62
CA PHE A 26 -2.80 3.89 16.95
C PHE A 26 -2.73 2.44 17.41
N ASP A 27 -3.83 1.71 17.18
CA ASP A 27 -3.89 0.25 17.21
C ASP A 27 -4.32 -0.25 15.83
N VAL A 28 -3.65 -1.28 15.33
CA VAL A 28 -3.95 -1.88 14.02
C VAL A 28 -4.02 -3.39 14.12
N GLY A 29 -5.12 -3.96 13.67
CA GLY A 29 -5.23 -5.39 13.41
C GLY A 29 -4.55 -5.75 12.10
N ILE A 30 -3.71 -6.79 12.14
CA ILE A 30 -2.97 -7.29 10.98
C ILE A 30 -3.27 -8.77 10.70
N GLN A 31 -3.15 -9.15 9.43
CA GLN A 31 -3.21 -10.53 8.95
C GLN A 31 -2.04 -10.80 8.02
N LEU A 32 -1.45 -11.99 8.11
CA LEU A 32 -0.43 -12.46 7.16
C LEU A 32 -1.07 -13.53 6.28
N GLU A 33 -1.12 -13.25 4.98
CA GLU A 33 -1.66 -14.14 3.96
C GLU A 33 -0.50 -14.70 3.14
N THR A 34 -0.48 -16.01 2.94
CA THR A 34 0.58 -16.68 2.17
C THR A 34 0.57 -16.16 0.74
N ARG A 35 1.77 -15.90 0.22
CA ARG A 35 1.97 -15.50 -1.16
C ARG A 35 2.83 -16.50 -1.90
N THR A 36 2.64 -16.60 -3.21
CA THR A 36 3.52 -17.38 -4.07
C THR A 36 4.92 -16.77 -4.07
N LYS A 37 5.93 -17.58 -3.75
CA LYS A 37 7.34 -17.15 -3.80
C LYS A 37 7.83 -17.14 -5.24
N MET A 38 8.44 -16.04 -5.65
CA MET A 38 9.11 -15.93 -6.96
C MET A 38 10.58 -16.36 -6.90
N SER A 39 11.18 -16.35 -5.71
CA SER A 39 12.55 -16.78 -5.42
C SER A 39 12.68 -17.09 -3.92
N GLU A 40 13.79 -17.69 -3.50
CA GLU A 40 14.08 -17.92 -2.07
C GLU A 40 14.05 -16.62 -1.25
N ARG A 41 14.51 -15.50 -1.84
CA ARG A 41 14.55 -14.18 -1.19
C ARG A 41 13.21 -13.44 -1.22
N SER A 42 12.23 -13.95 -1.97
CA SER A 42 10.90 -13.34 -2.02
C SER A 42 10.20 -13.49 -0.67
N PRO A 43 9.33 -12.53 -0.29
CA PRO A 43 8.57 -12.65 0.95
C PRO A 43 7.66 -13.87 0.94
N ASP A 44 7.45 -14.43 2.13
CA ASP A 44 6.57 -15.59 2.36
C ASP A 44 5.11 -15.18 2.55
N TYR A 45 4.87 -13.94 3.02
CA TYR A 45 3.52 -13.43 3.27
C TYR A 45 3.34 -11.99 2.81
N ASP A 46 2.10 -11.65 2.47
CA ASP A 46 1.62 -10.28 2.45
C ASP A 46 1.03 -9.91 3.80
N VAL A 47 1.38 -8.73 4.31
CA VAL A 47 0.86 -8.19 5.56
C VAL A 47 -0.30 -7.26 5.20
N THR A 48 -1.50 -7.57 5.67
CA THR A 48 -2.71 -6.78 5.46
C THR A 48 -3.21 -6.24 6.80
N ALA A 49 -3.82 -5.05 6.78
CA ALA A 49 -4.52 -4.46 7.91
C ALA A 49 -5.95 -4.13 7.53
N VAL A 50 -6.82 -4.00 8.53
CA VAL A 50 -8.21 -3.57 8.32
C VAL A 50 -8.30 -2.08 8.64
N ASN A 51 -8.76 -1.27 7.68
CA ASN A 51 -8.98 0.16 7.90
C ASN A 51 -10.24 0.42 8.76
N LYS A 52 -10.52 1.68 9.11
CA LYS A 52 -11.69 2.06 9.91
C LYS A 52 -13.04 1.70 9.28
N ALA A 53 -13.09 1.51 7.97
CA ALA A 53 -14.29 1.13 7.22
C ALA A 53 -14.44 -0.40 7.05
N GLY A 54 -13.50 -1.19 7.60
CA GLY A 54 -13.54 -2.66 7.51
C GLY A 54 -12.88 -3.24 6.26
N ARG A 55 -12.25 -2.42 5.39
CA ARG A 55 -11.56 -2.90 4.18
C ARG A 55 -10.15 -3.36 4.50
N LYS A 56 -9.73 -4.47 3.86
CA LYS A 56 -8.35 -4.95 3.91
C LYS A 56 -7.45 -4.07 3.06
N VAL A 57 -6.35 -3.62 3.64
CA VAL A 57 -5.31 -2.79 3.03
C VAL A 57 -4.00 -3.55 3.15
N ARG A 58 -3.33 -3.84 2.05
CA ARG A 58 -1.96 -4.38 2.11
C ARG A 58 -1.02 -3.30 2.62
N ILE A 59 -0.35 -3.59 3.72
CA ILE A 59 0.53 -2.65 4.43
C ILE A 59 1.99 -3.09 4.44
N GLY A 60 2.30 -4.26 3.90
CA GLY A 60 3.67 -4.76 3.92
C GLY A 60 3.85 -6.17 3.39
N THR A 61 5.03 -6.71 3.67
CA THR A 61 5.43 -8.08 3.35
C THR A 61 6.22 -8.67 4.51
N ALA A 62 6.20 -10.00 4.63
CA ALA A 62 6.89 -10.70 5.70
C ALA A 62 7.67 -11.92 5.20
N TRP A 63 8.74 -12.26 5.92
CA TRP A 63 9.64 -13.38 5.65
C TRP A 63 9.73 -14.28 6.88
N ASN A 64 9.73 -15.58 6.65
CA ASN A 64 10.17 -16.55 7.64
C ASN A 64 11.69 -16.50 7.71
N GLU A 65 12.22 -16.18 8.87
CA GLU A 65 13.65 -16.01 9.10
C GLU A 65 14.10 -16.87 10.28
N THR A 66 15.41 -17.15 10.35
CA THR A 66 16.01 -17.87 11.47
C THR A 66 17.08 -16.99 12.12
N GLY A 67 17.00 -16.80 13.43
CA GLY A 67 17.94 -15.94 14.16
C GLY A 67 19.36 -16.51 14.09
N ASN A 68 20.30 -15.77 13.49
CA ASN A 68 21.69 -16.24 13.30
C ASN A 68 22.41 -16.61 14.61
N THR A 69 22.05 -15.98 15.73
CA THR A 69 22.67 -16.24 17.04
C THR A 69 21.95 -17.32 17.84
N THR A 70 20.62 -17.41 17.70
CA THR A 70 19.78 -18.24 18.57
C THR A 70 19.26 -19.49 17.88
N GLY A 71 19.32 -19.56 16.55
CA GLY A 71 18.70 -20.60 15.74
C GLY A 71 17.17 -20.58 15.77
N ASN A 72 16.55 -19.62 16.45
CA ASN A 72 15.10 -19.61 16.64
C ASN A 72 14.41 -19.00 15.42
N PRO A 73 13.30 -19.61 14.96
CA PRO A 73 12.50 -19.03 13.88
C PRO A 73 11.84 -17.73 14.35
N TYR A 74 11.74 -16.75 13.46
CA TYR A 74 10.99 -15.52 13.65
C TYR A 74 10.38 -15.06 12.33
N ILE A 75 9.39 -14.18 12.40
CA ILE A 75 8.82 -13.56 11.20
C ILE A 75 9.34 -12.12 11.13
N SER A 76 10.10 -11.79 10.08
CA SER A 76 10.49 -10.41 9.83
C SER A 76 9.45 -9.75 8.95
N MET A 77 8.94 -8.59 9.36
CA MET A 77 7.91 -7.86 8.64
C MET A 77 8.42 -6.47 8.29
N GLN A 78 8.30 -6.09 7.03
CA GLN A 78 8.45 -4.71 6.59
C GLN A 78 7.05 -4.15 6.36
N ILE A 79 6.70 -3.13 7.15
CA ILE A 79 5.35 -2.58 7.23
C ILE A 79 5.42 -1.07 7.04
N ASP A 80 4.46 -0.51 6.32
CA ASP A 80 4.16 0.91 6.33
C ASP A 80 2.71 1.07 6.82
N VAL A 81 2.41 2.03 7.67
CA VAL A 81 1.04 2.31 8.14
C VAL A 81 0.68 3.78 7.98
N GLY A 82 1.28 4.45 7.01
CA GLY A 82 1.18 5.90 6.85
C GLY A 82 2.20 6.67 7.69
N LEU A 83 3.18 5.98 8.30
CA LEU A 83 4.27 6.57 9.09
C LEU A 83 5.65 6.40 8.43
N GLY A 84 5.68 5.86 7.21
CA GLY A 84 6.87 5.40 6.52
C GLY A 84 7.13 3.92 6.78
N PRO A 85 7.96 3.28 5.94
CA PRO A 85 8.29 1.87 6.11
C PRO A 85 9.17 1.70 7.36
N PHE A 86 8.77 0.79 8.24
CA PHE A 86 9.57 0.34 9.36
C PHE A 86 9.58 -1.19 9.39
N ARG A 87 10.54 -1.75 10.12
CA ARG A 87 10.64 -3.18 10.32
C ARG A 87 10.23 -3.55 11.74
N VAL A 88 9.52 -4.66 11.83
CA VAL A 88 9.21 -5.33 13.10
C VAL A 88 9.49 -6.81 12.94
N ASN A 89 9.81 -7.48 14.04
CA ASN A 89 9.95 -8.92 14.06
C ASN A 89 8.88 -9.50 14.99
N ALA A 90 8.18 -10.53 14.57
CA ALA A 90 7.39 -11.36 15.47
C ALA A 90 8.28 -12.50 15.96
N VAL A 91 8.59 -12.48 17.26
CA VAL A 91 9.44 -13.46 17.93
C VAL A 91 8.63 -14.28 18.91
N GLN A 92 8.87 -15.58 18.93
CA GLN A 92 8.27 -16.44 19.95
C GLN A 92 9.07 -16.31 21.25
N THR A 93 8.41 -15.91 22.34
CA THR A 93 9.07 -15.80 23.66
C THR A 93 9.52 -17.18 24.13
N LYS A 94 10.38 -17.23 25.15
CA LYS A 94 10.83 -18.52 25.70
C LYS A 94 9.62 -19.27 26.30
N GLU A 95 8.77 -18.55 26.99
CA GLU A 95 7.56 -19.04 27.65
C GLU A 95 6.56 -19.60 26.62
N ALA A 96 6.31 -18.86 25.52
CA ALA A 96 5.43 -19.31 24.44
C ALA A 96 5.94 -20.59 23.77
N ARG A 97 7.27 -20.72 23.60
CA ARG A 97 7.89 -21.93 23.03
C ARG A 97 7.80 -23.13 23.95
N GLU A 98 8.10 -22.94 25.24
CA GLU A 98 7.99 -24.01 26.25
C GLU A 98 6.54 -24.47 26.41
N ALA A 99 5.58 -23.54 26.29
CA ALA A 99 4.15 -23.83 26.32
C ALA A 99 3.58 -24.32 24.96
N MET A 100 4.41 -24.40 23.91
CA MET A 100 4.02 -24.76 22.54
C MET A 100 2.82 -23.95 22.01
N THR A 101 2.73 -22.67 22.39
CA THR A 101 1.65 -21.80 21.90
C THR A 101 2.01 -21.23 20.53
N GLY A 102 0.98 -20.96 19.72
CA GLY A 102 1.13 -20.30 18.42
C GLY A 102 1.37 -18.78 18.52
N GLU A 103 1.69 -18.27 19.69
CA GLU A 103 1.77 -16.83 19.97
C GLU A 103 3.19 -16.28 19.75
N PHE A 104 3.26 -15.08 19.19
CA PHE A 104 4.46 -14.32 18.92
C PHE A 104 4.29 -12.91 19.48
N GLU A 105 5.38 -12.36 20.00
CA GLU A 105 5.48 -10.96 20.40
C GLU A 105 6.08 -10.14 19.26
N ILE A 106 5.44 -9.03 18.91
CA ILE A 106 5.92 -8.12 17.88
C ILE A 106 6.86 -7.09 18.53
N ILE A 107 8.12 -7.14 18.14
CA ILE A 107 9.17 -6.24 18.60
C ILE A 107 9.62 -5.28 17.47
N PRO A 108 9.81 -3.99 17.76
CA PRO A 108 10.26 -3.02 16.77
C PRO A 108 11.75 -3.19 16.43
N LEU A 109 12.09 -3.05 15.15
CA LEU A 109 13.46 -2.87 14.69
C LEU A 109 13.67 -1.38 14.39
N VAL A 110 14.45 -0.70 15.23
CA VAL A 110 14.61 0.75 15.13
C VAL A 110 15.51 1.10 13.94
N SER A 111 14.93 1.63 12.87
CA SER A 111 15.68 2.33 11.82
C SER A 111 15.17 3.76 11.68
N ASN A 112 16.05 4.72 11.99
CA ASN A 112 15.85 6.15 11.84
C ASN A 112 15.44 6.50 10.40
N GLY A 113 14.26 7.10 10.24
CA GLY A 113 13.81 7.67 8.97
C GLY A 113 12.66 8.64 9.20
N ALA A 114 12.70 9.80 8.54
CA ALA A 114 11.63 10.78 8.58
C ALA A 114 10.35 10.23 7.90
N MET A 115 9.20 10.52 8.51
CA MET A 115 7.88 9.96 8.18
C MET A 115 7.39 10.42 6.80
N LYS A 116 6.95 9.47 5.97
CA LYS A 116 6.15 9.72 4.76
C LYS A 116 5.01 8.70 4.68
N SER A 117 3.79 9.17 4.40
CA SER A 117 2.58 8.33 4.29
C SER A 117 2.69 7.39 3.07
N GLY A 118 2.79 6.07 3.27
CA GLY A 118 3.11 5.15 2.15
C GLY A 118 2.31 3.85 2.04
N SER A 119 1.42 3.50 2.97
CA SER A 119 0.55 2.32 2.79
C SER A 119 -0.79 2.68 2.19
N ILE A 120 -0.88 2.48 0.87
CA ILE A 120 -2.06 2.71 0.05
C ILE A 120 -2.35 1.41 -0.69
N ALA A 121 -3.60 0.93 -0.62
CA ALA A 121 -4.10 -0.18 -1.41
C ALA A 121 -5.33 0.26 -2.19
N GLY A 122 -5.68 -0.51 -3.22
CA GLY A 122 -6.85 -0.23 -4.02
C GLY A 122 -6.88 -1.04 -5.30
N GLU A 123 -8.06 -1.08 -5.91
CA GLU A 123 -8.29 -1.72 -7.20
C GLU A 123 -9.04 -0.76 -8.12
N LEU A 124 -8.76 -0.87 -9.41
CA LEU A 124 -9.40 -0.11 -10.47
C LEU A 124 -9.86 -1.09 -11.56
N THR A 125 -11.09 -0.94 -12.02
CA THR A 125 -11.67 -1.78 -13.09
C THR A 125 -12.11 -0.89 -14.25
N ALA A 126 -11.69 -1.23 -15.46
CA ALA A 126 -12.17 -0.59 -16.68
C ALA A 126 -13.68 -0.87 -16.86
N MET A 127 -14.41 0.13 -17.35
CA MET A 127 -15.84 0.03 -17.60
C MET A 127 -16.08 -0.15 -19.10
N ASP A 128 -16.99 -1.06 -19.45
CA ASP A 128 -17.34 -1.36 -20.84
C ASP A 128 -18.00 -0.16 -21.56
N ALA A 129 -18.55 0.79 -20.81
CA ALA A 129 -19.13 2.03 -21.31
C ALA A 129 -18.29 3.24 -20.87
N ASP A 130 -18.20 4.25 -21.75
CA ASP A 130 -17.69 5.60 -21.46
C ASP A 130 -16.18 5.77 -21.26
N ASN A 131 -15.35 4.81 -21.72
CA ASN A 131 -13.88 4.85 -21.55
C ASN A 131 -13.47 5.22 -20.11
N ALA A 132 -14.22 4.71 -19.14
CA ALA A 132 -14.09 5.09 -17.75
C ALA A 132 -13.50 3.95 -16.93
N PHE A 133 -13.03 4.29 -15.72
CA PHE A 133 -12.65 3.28 -14.73
C PHE A 133 -13.35 3.57 -13.41
N ALA A 134 -13.68 2.53 -12.64
CA ALA A 134 -14.18 2.67 -11.28
C ALA A 134 -13.37 1.82 -10.31
N GLY A 135 -13.24 2.30 -9.08
CA GLY A 135 -12.38 1.65 -8.12
C GLY A 135 -12.46 2.24 -6.72
N TYR A 136 -11.57 1.74 -5.86
CA TYR A 136 -11.41 2.26 -4.51
C TYR A 136 -9.94 2.42 -4.16
N ILE A 137 -9.65 3.43 -3.32
CA ILE A 137 -8.35 3.65 -2.68
C ILE A 137 -8.60 3.67 -1.19
N ALA A 138 -7.88 2.80 -0.50
CA ALA A 138 -7.89 2.70 0.94
C ALA A 138 -6.47 2.92 1.47
N ASN A 139 -6.37 3.73 2.51
CA ASN A 139 -5.25 3.69 3.42
C ASN A 139 -5.79 3.45 4.83
N MET A 140 -4.93 3.58 5.85
CA MET A 140 -5.40 3.40 7.22
C MET A 140 -6.29 4.53 7.76
N MET A 141 -6.21 5.72 7.16
CA MET A 141 -6.87 6.94 7.67
C MET A 141 -8.18 7.25 6.96
N PHE A 142 -8.33 6.85 5.70
CA PHE A 142 -9.50 7.09 4.88
C PHE A 142 -9.74 5.96 3.88
N ASP A 143 -10.95 6.01 3.34
CA ASP A 143 -11.43 5.14 2.28
C ASP A 143 -12.12 5.99 1.23
N LEU A 144 -11.83 5.74 -0.03
CA LEU A 144 -12.30 6.55 -1.15
C LEU A 144 -12.77 5.65 -2.29
N ASP A 145 -14.06 5.71 -2.59
CA ASP A 145 -14.62 5.17 -3.84
C ASP A 145 -14.60 6.27 -4.90
N PHE A 146 -14.07 5.95 -6.09
CA PHE A 146 -13.86 6.94 -7.14
C PHE A 146 -14.07 6.38 -8.55
N MET A 147 -14.26 7.30 -9.49
CA MET A 147 -14.34 7.06 -10.92
C MET A 147 -13.30 7.90 -11.65
N LEU A 148 -12.62 7.31 -12.62
CA LEU A 148 -11.86 8.02 -13.65
C LEU A 148 -12.76 8.18 -14.85
N ILE A 149 -13.02 9.43 -15.21
CA ILE A 149 -13.86 9.78 -16.35
C ILE A 149 -12.99 10.43 -17.41
N GLU A 150 -13.14 10.02 -18.66
CA GLU A 150 -12.39 10.56 -19.79
C GLU A 150 -12.47 12.10 -19.81
N ASN A 151 -11.33 12.73 -20.01
CA ASN A 151 -11.22 14.17 -20.12
C ASN A 151 -11.49 14.62 -21.56
N THR A 152 -12.77 14.86 -21.86
CA THR A 152 -13.23 15.34 -23.17
C THR A 152 -12.69 16.72 -23.56
N TYR A 153 -12.01 17.42 -22.64
CA TYR A 153 -11.39 18.72 -22.87
C TYR A 153 -9.87 18.63 -23.08
N LYS A 154 -9.32 17.43 -23.26
CA LYS A 154 -7.89 17.24 -23.55
C LYS A 154 -7.55 17.81 -24.94
N THR A 155 -6.66 18.79 -24.98
CA THR A 155 -6.17 19.45 -26.20
C THR A 155 -4.66 19.25 -26.44
N GLU A 156 -3.91 18.85 -25.41
CA GLU A 156 -2.46 18.65 -25.46
C GLU A 156 -2.09 17.33 -24.77
N GLU A 157 -0.97 16.71 -25.16
CA GLU A 157 -0.54 15.42 -24.63
C GLU A 157 -0.24 15.45 -23.13
N THR A 158 0.24 16.59 -22.62
CA THR A 158 0.56 16.83 -21.20
C THR A 158 -0.70 16.93 -20.32
N HIS A 159 -1.87 17.17 -20.92
CA HIS A 159 -3.12 17.25 -20.18
C HIS A 159 -3.56 15.86 -19.68
N PRO A 160 -4.23 15.81 -18.51
CA PRO A 160 -4.75 14.54 -17.99
C PRO A 160 -5.69 13.88 -18.96
N ASP A 161 -5.54 12.57 -19.13
CA ASP A 161 -6.44 11.71 -19.89
C ASP A 161 -7.78 11.53 -19.17
N TYR A 162 -7.75 11.53 -17.84
CA TYR A 162 -8.94 11.33 -17.00
C TYR A 162 -9.01 12.35 -15.87
N ARG A 163 -10.24 12.67 -15.46
CA ARG A 163 -10.53 13.34 -14.19
C ARG A 163 -10.99 12.32 -13.16
N ILE A 164 -10.59 12.52 -11.90
CA ILE A 164 -10.99 11.65 -10.79
C ILE A 164 -12.17 12.31 -10.06
N GLU A 165 -13.29 11.61 -10.01
CA GLU A 165 -14.50 12.04 -9.32
C GLU A 165 -14.90 11.06 -8.22
N VAL A 166 -15.38 11.59 -7.11
CA VAL A 166 -15.93 10.81 -5.99
C VAL A 166 -17.36 11.21 -5.73
N SER A 167 -18.17 10.28 -5.24
CA SER A 167 -19.54 10.57 -4.84
C SER A 167 -19.59 11.05 -3.40
N SER A 168 -20.14 12.25 -3.18
CA SER A 168 -20.50 12.69 -1.83
C SER A 168 -21.62 11.83 -1.24
N PRO A 169 -21.84 11.84 0.09
CA PRO A 169 -22.97 11.14 0.72
C PRO A 169 -24.35 11.56 0.20
N LYS A 170 -24.45 12.72 -0.46
CA LYS A 170 -25.67 13.23 -1.09
C LYS A 170 -25.75 12.94 -2.59
N GLY A 171 -24.89 12.06 -3.12
CA GLY A 171 -24.86 11.64 -4.52
C GLY A 171 -24.29 12.66 -5.50
N LYS A 172 -23.71 13.78 -5.01
CA LYS A 172 -23.05 14.77 -5.86
C LYS A 172 -21.63 14.32 -6.19
N ALA A 173 -21.27 14.32 -7.48
CA ALA A 173 -19.90 14.11 -7.93
C ALA A 173 -18.99 15.29 -7.53
N ILE A 174 -17.84 14.99 -6.97
CA ILE A 174 -16.81 15.94 -6.56
C ILE A 174 -15.51 15.56 -7.27
N ARG A 175 -14.94 16.49 -8.05
CA ARG A 175 -13.62 16.28 -8.64
C ARG A 175 -12.55 16.40 -7.57
N VAL A 176 -11.74 15.36 -7.43
CA VAL A 176 -10.69 15.25 -6.41
C VAL A 176 -9.32 14.95 -7.00
N GLY A 177 -9.19 14.94 -8.32
CA GLY A 177 -7.90 14.61 -8.92
C GLY A 177 -7.93 14.49 -10.43
N SER A 178 -6.82 13.99 -10.96
CA SER A 178 -6.62 13.72 -12.39
C SER A 178 -5.71 12.50 -12.57
N ALA A 179 -5.82 11.84 -13.72
CA ALA A 179 -4.98 10.71 -14.08
C ALA A 179 -4.48 10.79 -15.53
N TRP A 180 -3.33 10.17 -15.77
CA TRP A 180 -2.66 10.09 -17.06
C TRP A 180 -2.40 8.64 -17.42
N MET A 181 -2.67 8.26 -18.67
CA MET A 181 -2.21 7.01 -19.23
C MET A 181 -0.73 7.17 -19.58
N ALA A 182 0.10 6.26 -19.08
CA ALA A 182 1.54 6.31 -19.28
C ALA A 182 2.09 4.93 -19.62
N LYS A 183 3.25 4.90 -20.26
CA LYS A 183 3.93 3.66 -20.63
C LYS A 183 5.21 3.51 -19.83
N SER A 184 5.36 2.39 -19.14
CA SER A 184 6.54 2.10 -18.33
C SER A 184 7.76 1.91 -19.23
N SER A 185 8.80 2.72 -19.03
CA SER A 185 10.07 2.59 -19.77
C SER A 185 10.84 1.31 -19.41
N ARG A 186 10.58 0.73 -18.23
CA ARG A 186 11.22 -0.52 -17.77
C ARG A 186 10.56 -1.77 -18.32
N THR A 187 9.24 -1.79 -18.36
CA THR A 187 8.48 -3.01 -18.69
C THR A 187 7.76 -2.91 -20.04
N GLY A 188 7.64 -1.72 -20.62
CA GLY A 188 6.88 -1.47 -21.83
C GLY A 188 5.36 -1.54 -21.63
N ASN A 189 4.88 -1.77 -20.40
CA ASN A 189 3.46 -1.91 -20.11
C ASN A 189 2.80 -0.55 -19.86
N ASP A 190 1.53 -0.43 -20.25
CA ASP A 190 0.72 0.73 -19.93
C ASP A 190 0.31 0.69 -18.44
N TYR A 191 0.24 1.86 -17.82
CA TYR A 191 -0.20 2.07 -16.44
C TYR A 191 -0.91 3.42 -16.34
N LEU A 192 -1.79 3.56 -15.35
CA LEU A 192 -2.36 4.86 -15.01
C LEU A 192 -1.54 5.50 -13.88
N SER A 193 -1.14 6.76 -14.07
CA SER A 193 -0.59 7.62 -13.03
C SER A 193 -1.71 8.48 -12.46
N LEU A 194 -1.96 8.43 -11.15
CA LEU A 194 -3.05 9.13 -10.48
C LEU A 194 -2.51 10.17 -9.50
N LEU A 195 -3.10 11.36 -9.52
CA LEU A 195 -2.92 12.42 -8.53
C LEU A 195 -4.27 12.74 -7.88
N ILE A 196 -4.37 12.55 -6.56
CA ILE A 196 -5.60 12.73 -5.78
C ILE A 196 -5.36 13.75 -4.69
N ASN A 197 -6.15 14.82 -4.68
CA ASN A 197 -6.14 15.85 -3.66
C ASN A 197 -6.94 15.35 -2.45
N THR A 198 -6.26 15.06 -1.34
CA THR A 198 -6.89 14.67 -0.07
C THR A 198 -6.80 15.81 0.94
N PRO A 199 -7.64 15.83 2.01
CA PRO A 199 -7.53 16.83 3.07
C PRO A 199 -6.12 16.91 3.71
N ASP A 200 -5.38 15.79 3.70
CA ASP A 200 -4.03 15.68 4.26
C ASP A 200 -2.91 16.00 3.26
N GLY A 201 -3.27 16.37 2.03
CA GLY A 201 -2.35 16.71 0.94
C GLY A 201 -2.53 15.89 -0.33
N ASP A 202 -1.66 16.12 -1.31
CA ASP A 202 -1.71 15.43 -2.60
C ASP A 202 -1.14 14.01 -2.50
N LEU A 203 -1.93 13.04 -2.95
CA LEU A 203 -1.59 11.63 -3.03
C LEU A 203 -1.23 11.25 -4.46
N ARG A 204 -0.05 10.67 -4.67
CA ARG A 204 0.38 10.13 -5.95
C ARG A 204 0.47 8.60 -5.90
N VAL A 205 -0.19 7.93 -6.83
CA VAL A 205 -0.21 6.47 -6.94
C VAL A 205 -0.23 6.04 -8.40
N ASN A 206 0.16 4.79 -8.68
CA ASN A 206 0.03 4.20 -10.01
C ASN A 206 -0.92 3.01 -9.96
N ALA A 207 -1.77 2.83 -10.98
CA ALA A 207 -2.54 1.62 -11.19
C ALA A 207 -1.87 0.77 -12.27
N VAL A 208 -1.48 -0.45 -11.93
CA VAL A 208 -0.72 -1.37 -12.79
C VAL A 208 -1.41 -2.73 -12.88
N GLN A 209 -1.28 -3.42 -14.00
CA GLN A 209 -1.69 -4.83 -14.10
C GLN A 209 -0.53 -5.73 -13.68
N ASN A 210 -0.78 -6.65 -12.75
CA ASN A 210 0.15 -7.74 -12.46
C ASN A 210 0.08 -8.82 -13.56
N GLU A 211 0.90 -9.87 -13.47
CA GLU A 211 0.94 -10.93 -14.50
C GLU A 211 -0.40 -11.67 -14.65
N GLU A 212 -1.13 -11.85 -13.55
CA GLU A 212 -2.43 -12.54 -13.53
C GLU A 212 -3.57 -11.67 -14.07
N GLN A 213 -3.44 -10.35 -13.94
CA GLN A 213 -4.39 -9.34 -14.42
C GLN A 213 -4.10 -8.92 -15.87
N ARG A 214 -2.99 -9.38 -16.45
CA ARG A 214 -2.52 -8.94 -17.77
C ARG A 214 -3.54 -9.30 -18.85
N GLY A 215 -3.99 -8.28 -19.60
CA GLY A 215 -5.01 -8.45 -20.64
C GLY A 215 -6.44 -8.51 -20.11
N GLY A 216 -6.64 -8.39 -18.79
CA GLY A 216 -7.93 -8.19 -18.16
C GLY A 216 -8.29 -6.71 -18.01
N GLN A 217 -9.39 -6.45 -17.30
CA GLN A 217 -9.90 -5.09 -17.05
C GLN A 217 -9.49 -4.51 -15.68
N THR A 218 -8.84 -5.30 -14.83
CA THR A 218 -8.51 -4.92 -13.44
C THR A 218 -7.06 -4.48 -13.30
N PHE A 219 -6.83 -3.45 -12.50
CA PHE A 219 -5.54 -2.87 -12.18
C PHE A 219 -5.40 -2.76 -10.66
N SER A 220 -4.20 -3.03 -10.16
CA SER A 220 -3.84 -2.90 -8.76
C SER A 220 -3.19 -1.55 -8.49
N ILE A 221 -3.59 -0.85 -7.42
CA ILE A 221 -3.02 0.44 -7.04
C ILE A 221 -1.79 0.23 -6.17
N ILE A 222 -0.70 0.88 -6.55
CA ILE A 222 0.57 0.87 -5.81
C ILE A 222 1.00 2.29 -5.46
N PRO A 223 1.62 2.50 -4.29
CA PRO A 223 2.18 3.80 -3.91
C PRO A 223 3.19 4.30 -4.95
N PHE A 224 3.21 5.60 -5.21
CA PHE A 224 4.28 6.20 -5.99
C PHE A 224 5.58 6.22 -5.16
N VAL A 225 6.52 5.34 -5.52
CA VAL A 225 7.86 5.37 -4.93
C VAL A 225 8.70 6.35 -5.73
N GLU A 226 8.83 7.57 -5.21
CA GLU A 226 9.85 8.51 -5.67
C GLU A 226 11.20 7.84 -5.42
N SER A 227 11.92 7.51 -6.49
CA SER A 227 13.21 6.83 -6.36
C SER A 227 14.11 7.71 -5.49
N ALA A 228 14.57 7.18 -4.35
CA ALA A 228 15.53 7.87 -3.50
C ALA A 228 16.82 8.11 -4.30
N GLY A 229 16.92 9.28 -4.90
CA GLY A 229 17.96 9.57 -5.89
C GLY A 229 17.66 10.79 -6.76
N GLN A 230 17.19 11.87 -6.16
CA GLN A 230 17.55 13.22 -6.60
C GLN A 230 17.25 14.17 -5.44
N GLU A 231 18.31 14.73 -4.88
CA GLU A 231 18.23 15.81 -3.91
C GLU A 231 17.32 16.90 -4.46
N ARG A 232 16.33 17.32 -3.65
CA ARG A 232 15.70 18.63 -3.80
C ARG A 232 16.82 19.67 -3.71
N SER A 233 17.23 20.23 -4.84
CA SER A 233 17.81 21.57 -4.83
C SER A 233 16.66 22.55 -4.64
N ASP A 234 16.34 22.84 -3.38
CA ASP A 234 15.53 24.00 -3.04
C ASP A 234 16.33 25.27 -3.38
N ASN A 235 15.59 26.31 -3.81
CA ASN A 235 15.99 27.72 -4.03
C ASN A 235 16.70 28.03 -5.37
N THR A 236 16.28 29.00 -6.21
CA THR A 236 15.51 30.23 -5.99
C THR A 236 14.86 30.75 -7.29
N GLY A 237 13.66 31.33 -7.17
CA GLY A 237 13.34 32.62 -7.81
C GLY A 237 12.68 32.61 -9.19
N LEU A 238 11.42 33.05 -9.23
CA LEU A 238 10.81 33.70 -10.39
C LEU A 238 11.69 34.87 -10.90
N ALA A 239 11.81 35.05 -12.21
CA ALA A 239 11.46 36.28 -12.93
C ALA A 239 11.65 36.15 -14.46
N LEU A 240 10.72 36.76 -15.20
CA LEU A 240 10.60 36.85 -16.65
C LEU A 240 11.55 37.90 -17.28
N VAL A 241 11.64 37.80 -18.62
CA VAL A 241 11.93 38.84 -19.64
C VAL A 241 13.40 39.21 -19.89
N GLY A 242 13.80 39.10 -21.17
CA GLY A 242 15.02 39.62 -21.77
C GLY A 242 15.44 38.82 -22.98
#